data_AF-A0A5C6P9A7-F1
#
_entry.id   AF-A0A5C6P9A7-F1
#
_cell.length_a   1.000
_cell.length_b   1.000
_cell.length_c   1.000
_cell.angle_alpha   90.00
_cell.angle_beta   90.00
_cell.angle_gamma   90.00
#
_symmetry.space_group_name_H-M   'P 1'
#
loop_
_entity.id
_entity.type
_entity.pdbx_description
1 polymer ?
#
loop_
_entity_poly.entity_id
_entity_poly.type
_entity_poly.pdbx_seq_one_letter_code
_entity_poly.pdbx_strand_id
1 'polypeptide(L)'
;MPNFAGTWKMKSSENFDELLKALGVNTMLRKVAVAAASNPHVEIRQDGEKFYIKTSTSVRTTEINFHIGEEFDEETVDGRKCKSLPTWESENKIRCKQTLVEGDGPKTFWTRELNGDELTLAPARAGRKPEVVPGGAEVMKIDPPEV
;
A
#
# COMPACT_ATOMS: atom_id res chain seq x y z
N MET A 1 11.23 9.33 15.45
CA MET A 1 10.21 8.46 14.85
C MET A 1 9.26 9.36 14.08
N PRO A 2 9.14 9.18 12.75
CA PRO A 2 8.27 9.97 11.90
C PRO A 2 6.80 9.79 12.30
N ASN A 3 6.01 10.84 12.06
CA ASN A 3 4.57 10.82 12.28
C ASN A 3 3.85 10.73 10.93
N PHE A 4 3.30 9.56 10.62
CA PHE A 4 2.47 9.33 9.44
C PHE A 4 1.00 9.70 9.66
N ALA A 5 0.61 10.03 10.90
CA ALA A 5 -0.78 10.29 11.23
C ALA A 5 -1.32 11.51 10.47
N GLY A 6 -2.51 11.36 9.94
CA GLY A 6 -3.15 12.40 9.13
C GLY A 6 -4.04 11.82 8.05
N THR A 7 -4.66 12.74 7.34
CA THR A 7 -5.46 12.44 6.16
C THR A 7 -4.63 12.72 4.93
N TRP A 8 -4.71 11.85 3.94
CA TRP A 8 -3.90 11.89 2.73
C TRP A 8 -4.80 11.81 1.51
N LYS A 9 -4.54 12.70 0.54
CA LYS A 9 -5.19 12.72 -0.78
C LYS A 9 -4.19 12.34 -1.86
N MET A 10 -4.67 11.60 -2.86
CA MET A 10 -3.88 11.26 -4.04
C MET A 10 -3.42 12.54 -4.76
N LYS A 11 -2.11 12.64 -5.02
CA LYS A 11 -1.51 13.71 -5.84
C LYS A 11 -1.24 13.21 -7.25
N SER A 12 -0.67 12.01 -7.37
CA SER A 12 -0.35 11.37 -8.64
C SER A 12 -0.26 9.85 -8.47
N SER A 13 -0.72 9.10 -9.47
CA SER A 13 -0.60 7.64 -9.53
C SER A 13 0.03 7.28 -10.87
N GLU A 14 1.17 6.59 -10.85
CA GLU A 14 1.89 6.14 -12.04
C GLU A 14 1.85 4.62 -12.12
N ASN A 15 1.66 4.07 -13.33
CA ASN A 15 1.77 2.63 -13.62
C ASN A 15 0.87 1.69 -12.77
N PHE A 16 -0.23 2.19 -12.18
CA PHE A 16 -1.15 1.37 -11.38
C PHE A 16 -1.86 0.28 -12.22
N ASP A 17 -2.31 0.58 -13.44
CA ASP A 17 -2.88 -0.44 -14.34
C ASP A 17 -1.85 -1.51 -14.74
N GLU A 18 -0.62 -1.09 -15.03
CA GLU A 18 0.47 -2.01 -15.40
C GLU A 18 0.87 -2.91 -14.22
N LEU A 19 0.85 -2.39 -12.98
CA LEU A 19 1.00 -3.21 -11.78
C LEU A 19 -0.07 -4.31 -11.69
N LEU A 20 -1.34 -3.93 -11.83
CA LEU A 20 -2.46 -4.86 -11.74
C LEU A 20 -2.39 -5.91 -12.86
N LYS A 21 -1.98 -5.49 -14.06
CA LYS A 21 -1.77 -6.39 -15.21
C LYS A 21 -0.66 -7.39 -14.93
N ALA A 22 0.47 -6.92 -14.39
CA ALA A 22 1.54 -7.80 -13.95
C ALA A 22 1.06 -8.74 -12.83
N LEU A 23 0.08 -8.35 -12.00
CA LEU A 23 -0.46 -9.17 -10.91
C LEU A 23 -1.37 -10.29 -11.44
N GLY A 24 -1.61 -10.33 -12.76
CA GLY A 24 -2.53 -11.29 -13.37
C GLY A 24 -4.00 -10.84 -13.25
N VAL A 25 -4.26 -9.62 -12.80
CA VAL A 25 -5.63 -9.09 -12.70
C VAL A 25 -6.16 -8.88 -14.12
N ASN A 26 -7.34 -9.45 -14.41
CA ASN A 26 -7.95 -9.35 -15.74
C ASN A 26 -8.36 -7.91 -16.08
N THR A 27 -8.43 -7.58 -17.37
CA THR A 27 -8.64 -6.21 -17.87
C THR A 27 -9.90 -5.54 -17.33
N MET A 28 -10.98 -6.29 -17.08
CA MET A 28 -12.21 -5.72 -16.53
C MET A 28 -12.02 -5.27 -15.08
N LEU A 29 -11.45 -6.13 -14.24
CA LEU A 29 -11.15 -5.80 -12.84
C LEU A 29 -10.13 -4.66 -12.72
N ARG A 30 -9.15 -4.58 -13.63
CA ARG A 30 -8.18 -3.47 -13.62
C ARG A 30 -8.83 -2.12 -13.88
N LYS A 31 -9.75 -2.03 -14.86
CA LYS A 31 -10.48 -0.79 -15.12
C LYS A 31 -11.29 -0.32 -13.91
N VAL A 32 -11.93 -1.26 -13.22
CA VAL A 32 -12.67 -0.96 -11.97
C VAL A 32 -11.70 -0.50 -10.87
N ALA A 33 -10.57 -1.18 -10.70
CA ALA A 33 -9.58 -0.82 -9.70
C ALA A 33 -8.94 0.54 -9.97
N VAL A 34 -8.61 0.87 -11.22
CA VAL A 34 -8.10 2.19 -11.62
C VAL A 34 -9.15 3.28 -11.37
N ALA A 35 -10.42 3.02 -11.69
CA ALA A 35 -11.50 3.96 -11.40
C ALA A 35 -11.68 4.17 -9.89
N ALA A 36 -11.59 3.11 -9.09
CA ALA A 36 -11.63 3.17 -7.63
C ALA A 36 -10.44 3.96 -7.07
N ALA A 37 -9.24 3.68 -7.55
CA ALA A 37 -7.98 4.29 -7.11
C ALA A 37 -7.75 5.70 -7.68
N SER A 38 -8.70 6.26 -8.44
CA SER A 38 -8.54 7.60 -9.01
C SER A 38 -8.48 8.71 -7.97
N ASN A 39 -9.19 8.57 -6.84
CA ASN A 39 -9.20 9.53 -5.73
C ASN A 39 -9.38 8.81 -4.37
N PRO A 40 -8.42 7.98 -3.92
CA PRO A 40 -8.48 7.41 -2.59
C PRO A 40 -8.29 8.49 -1.53
N HIS A 41 -9.10 8.39 -0.49
CA HIS A 41 -8.95 9.12 0.75
C HIS A 41 -8.33 8.17 1.78
N VAL A 42 -7.11 8.49 2.25
CA VAL A 42 -6.38 7.63 3.17
C VAL A 42 -6.26 8.32 4.52
N GLU A 43 -6.80 7.70 5.57
CA GLU A 43 -6.64 8.13 6.95
C GLU A 43 -5.64 7.21 7.65
N ILE A 44 -4.60 7.79 8.26
CA ILE A 44 -3.62 7.07 9.06
C ILE A 44 -3.71 7.56 10.50
N ARG A 45 -3.84 6.61 11.43
CA ARG A 45 -3.65 6.84 12.87
C ARG A 45 -2.43 6.06 13.32
N GLN A 46 -1.55 6.72 14.06
CA GLN A 46 -0.32 6.13 14.57
C GLN A 46 -0.21 6.36 16.07
N ASP A 47 0.04 5.29 16.81
CA ASP A 47 0.37 5.29 18.24
C ASP A 47 1.67 4.50 18.44
N GLY A 48 2.79 5.21 18.38
CA GLY A 48 4.13 4.60 18.34
C GLY A 48 4.28 3.68 17.12
N GLU A 49 4.39 2.38 17.40
CA GLU A 49 4.53 1.30 16.42
C GLU A 49 3.18 0.67 16.00
N LYS A 50 2.05 1.12 16.57
CA LYS A 50 0.71 0.70 16.18
C LYS A 50 0.17 1.62 15.09
N PHE A 51 -0.29 1.02 14.00
CA PHE A 51 -0.86 1.74 12.87
C PHE A 51 -2.28 1.25 12.61
N TYR A 52 -3.18 2.21 12.38
CA TYR A 52 -4.46 1.99 11.74
C TYR A 52 -4.48 2.77 10.44
N ILE A 53 -4.88 2.11 9.36
CA ILE A 53 -4.93 2.71 8.03
C ILE A 53 -6.28 2.39 7.42
N LYS A 54 -7.01 3.44 7.08
CA LYS A 54 -8.27 3.36 6.36
C LYS A 54 -8.10 3.97 4.98
N THR A 55 -8.35 3.17 3.96
CA THR A 55 -8.34 3.61 2.57
C THR A 55 -9.76 3.57 2.04
N SER A 56 -10.32 4.72 1.71
CA SER A 56 -11.67 4.87 1.18
C SER A 56 -11.60 5.26 -0.29
N THR A 57 -12.21 4.45 -1.15
CA THR A 57 -12.39 4.74 -2.59
C THR A 57 -13.86 4.79 -2.95
N SER A 58 -14.20 5.24 -4.16
CA SER A 58 -15.58 5.20 -4.68
C SER A 58 -16.18 3.80 -4.77
N VAL A 59 -15.34 2.75 -4.77
CA VAL A 59 -15.76 1.35 -4.97
C VAL A 59 -15.66 0.53 -3.69
N ARG A 60 -14.62 0.75 -2.87
CA ARG A 60 -14.34 -0.06 -1.68
C ARG A 60 -13.68 0.80 -0.60
N THR A 61 -14.05 0.52 0.65
CA THR A 61 -13.29 0.97 1.83
C THR A 61 -12.58 -0.24 2.43
N THR A 62 -11.28 -0.11 2.72
CA THR A 62 -10.48 -1.12 3.41
C THR A 62 -9.87 -0.52 4.67
N GLU A 63 -9.82 -1.31 5.73
CA GLU A 63 -9.25 -0.90 7.01
C GLU A 63 -8.28 -1.97 7.48
N ILE A 64 -7.07 -1.57 7.85
CA ILE A 64 -6.04 -2.47 8.40
C ILE A 64 -5.50 -1.91 9.71
N ASN A 65 -5.23 -2.83 10.64
CA ASN A 65 -4.57 -2.54 11.91
C ASN A 65 -3.33 -3.44 11.98
N PHE A 66 -2.17 -2.87 12.28
CA PHE A 66 -0.94 -3.64 12.41
C PHE A 66 0.01 -3.03 13.42
N HIS A 67 0.95 -3.85 13.89
CA HIS A 67 2.09 -3.41 14.67
C HIS A 67 3.36 -3.61 13.86
N ILE A 68 4.28 -2.66 13.90
CA ILE A 68 5.59 -2.84 13.26
C ILE A 68 6.32 -4.01 13.93
N GLY A 69 6.85 -4.92 13.12
CA GLY A 69 7.55 -6.12 13.56
C GLY A 69 6.65 -7.33 13.84
N GLU A 70 5.33 -7.20 13.74
CA GLU A 70 4.38 -8.31 13.96
C GLU A 70 3.66 -8.71 12.66
N GLU A 71 3.46 -10.01 12.47
CA GLU A 71 2.69 -10.52 11.33
C GLU A 71 1.19 -10.35 11.57
N PHE A 72 0.47 -9.91 10.54
CA PHE A 72 -1.00 -9.85 10.54
C PHE A 72 -1.58 -10.48 9.27
N ASP A 73 -2.85 -10.89 9.35
CA ASP A 73 -3.58 -11.42 8.19
C ASP A 73 -4.18 -10.27 7.37
N GLU A 74 -3.96 -10.31 6.07
CA GLU A 74 -4.45 -9.34 5.09
C GLU A 74 -5.06 -10.07 3.88
N GLU A 75 -5.98 -9.42 3.19
CA GLU A 75 -6.50 -9.90 1.92
C GLU A 75 -6.04 -8.95 0.81
N THR A 76 -5.44 -9.51 -0.24
CA THR A 76 -5.06 -8.73 -1.43
C THR A 76 -6.31 -8.25 -2.18
N VAL A 77 -6.16 -7.24 -3.04
CA VAL A 77 -7.28 -6.66 -3.82
C VAL A 77 -8.06 -7.70 -4.64
N ASP A 78 -7.40 -8.76 -5.08
CA ASP A 78 -7.99 -9.88 -5.83
C ASP A 78 -8.54 -11.03 -4.95
N GLY A 79 -8.61 -10.84 -3.63
CA GLY A 79 -9.27 -11.77 -2.71
C GLY A 79 -8.38 -12.89 -2.17
N ARG A 80 -7.06 -12.85 -2.39
CA ARG A 80 -6.15 -13.87 -1.86
C ARG A 80 -5.73 -13.52 -0.45
N LYS A 81 -5.78 -14.52 0.44
CA LYS A 81 -5.30 -14.38 1.81
C LYS A 81 -3.78 -14.33 1.82
N CYS A 82 -3.21 -13.37 2.54
CA CYS A 82 -1.78 -13.21 2.73
C CYS A 82 -1.45 -12.83 4.19
N LYS A 83 -0.23 -13.15 4.60
CA LYS A 83 0.38 -12.64 5.83
C LYS A 83 1.29 -11.48 5.50
N SER A 84 1.17 -10.42 6.27
CA SER A 84 1.86 -9.16 6.08
C SER A 84 2.74 -8.86 7.29
N LEU A 85 4.02 -8.55 7.05
CA LEU A 85 5.00 -8.20 8.07
C LEU A 85 5.61 -6.84 7.77
N PRO A 86 5.13 -5.77 8.43
CA PRO A 86 5.66 -4.42 8.28
C PRO A 86 6.89 -4.22 9.16
N THR A 87 7.92 -3.58 8.63
CA THR A 87 9.21 -3.31 9.29
C THR A 87 9.73 -1.94 8.88
N TRP A 88 10.50 -1.28 9.74
CA TRP A 88 11.25 -0.08 9.37
C TRP A 88 12.41 -0.45 8.44
N GLU A 89 12.43 0.14 7.24
CA GLU A 89 13.57 0.07 6.31
C GLU A 89 14.56 1.22 6.57
N SER A 90 14.03 2.39 6.93
CA SER A 90 14.79 3.56 7.38
C SER A 90 13.97 4.32 8.44
N GLU A 91 14.49 5.45 8.93
CA GLU A 91 13.76 6.30 9.86
C GLU A 91 12.38 6.71 9.34
N ASN A 92 12.25 7.02 8.04
CA ASN A 92 11.03 7.56 7.43
C ASN A 92 10.35 6.59 6.44
N LYS A 93 10.78 5.33 6.38
CA LYS A 93 10.31 4.35 5.39
C LYS A 93 9.92 3.02 6.04
N ILE A 94 8.68 2.61 5.82
CA ILE A 94 8.15 1.31 6.18
C ILE A 94 8.21 0.40 4.96
N ARG A 95 8.68 -0.82 5.13
CA ARG A 95 8.56 -1.91 4.16
C ARG A 95 7.76 -3.05 4.76
N CYS A 96 6.74 -3.47 4.04
CA CYS A 96 5.94 -4.63 4.40
C CYS A 96 6.17 -5.76 3.40
N LYS A 97 6.43 -6.95 3.93
CA LYS A 97 6.51 -8.18 3.15
C LYS A 97 5.16 -8.87 3.20
N GLN A 98 4.62 -9.23 2.04
CA GLN A 98 3.38 -9.98 1.91
C GLN A 98 3.70 -11.39 1.41
N THR A 99 3.12 -12.40 2.06
CA THR A 99 3.28 -13.81 1.73
C THR A 99 1.91 -14.46 1.61
N LEU A 100 1.58 -15.06 0.47
CA LEU A 100 0.28 -15.75 0.30
C LEU A 100 0.16 -16.90 1.31
N VAL A 101 -1.03 -17.06 1.89
CA VAL A 101 -1.34 -18.16 2.82
C VAL A 101 -1.52 -19.47 2.05
N GLU A 102 -2.12 -19.41 0.87
CA GLU A 102 -2.36 -20.57 -0.01
C GLU A 102 -1.85 -20.30 -1.43
N GLY A 103 -1.26 -21.34 -2.03
CA GLY A 103 -0.71 -21.31 -3.38
C GLY A 103 0.74 -20.86 -3.48
N ASP A 104 1.32 -20.99 -4.67
CA ASP A 104 2.63 -20.46 -5.03
C ASP A 104 2.48 -19.11 -5.75
N GLY A 105 3.24 -18.12 -5.32
CA GLY A 105 3.21 -16.78 -5.92
C GLY A 105 4.48 -15.99 -5.61
N PRO A 106 4.77 -14.93 -6.39
CA PRO A 106 5.91 -14.08 -6.12
C PRO A 106 5.76 -13.41 -4.76
N LYS A 107 6.85 -13.32 -3.99
CA LYS A 107 6.88 -12.48 -2.78
C LYS A 107 6.63 -11.03 -3.20
N THR A 108 5.56 -10.44 -2.69
CA THR A 108 5.26 -9.03 -2.90
C THR A 108 5.67 -8.22 -1.68
N PHE A 109 5.96 -6.96 -1.92
CA PHE A 109 6.25 -5.99 -0.88
C PHE A 109 5.49 -4.72 -1.19
N TRP A 110 5.21 -3.94 -0.16
CA TRP A 110 4.86 -2.54 -0.34
C TRP A 110 5.74 -1.69 0.56
N THR A 111 6.03 -0.46 0.12
CA THR A 111 6.73 0.53 0.93
C THR A 111 5.87 1.77 1.11
N ARG A 112 6.00 2.41 2.27
CA ARG A 112 5.44 3.73 2.57
C ARG A 112 6.56 4.61 3.08
N GLU A 113 6.85 5.68 2.35
CA GLU A 113 7.93 6.61 2.67
C GLU A 113 7.38 8.02 2.88
N LEU A 114 7.69 8.60 4.04
CA LEU A 114 7.26 9.95 4.41
C LEU A 114 8.36 10.96 4.10
N ASN A 115 8.04 11.95 3.28
CA ASN A 115 8.93 13.05 2.89
C ASN A 115 8.21 14.39 3.15
N GLY A 116 8.28 14.87 4.38
CA GLY A 116 7.60 16.11 4.79
C GLY A 116 6.07 15.97 4.70
N ASP A 117 5.45 16.67 3.75
CA ASP A 117 4.01 16.66 3.48
C ASP A 117 3.60 15.65 2.41
N GLU A 118 4.54 14.83 1.91
CA GLU A 118 4.31 13.82 0.88
C GLU A 118 4.51 12.40 1.41
N LEU A 119 3.58 11.52 1.06
CA LEU A 119 3.63 10.09 1.34
C LEU A 119 3.75 9.34 0.01
N THR A 120 4.86 8.64 -0.19
CA THR A 120 5.07 7.79 -1.37
C THR A 120 4.73 6.34 -1.04
N LEU A 121 3.83 5.76 -1.80
CA LEU A 121 3.44 4.36 -1.75
C LEU A 121 4.01 3.66 -2.97
N ALA A 122 4.79 2.61 -2.76
CA ALA A 122 5.32 1.81 -3.88
C ALA A 122 5.08 0.32 -3.62
N PRO A 123 4.31 -0.37 -4.48
CA PRO A 123 4.32 -1.81 -4.54
C PRO A 123 5.63 -2.27 -5.19
N ALA A 124 6.11 -3.42 -4.77
CA ALA A 124 7.30 -4.04 -5.32
C ALA A 124 7.11 -5.55 -5.36
N ARG A 125 7.82 -6.21 -6.27
CA ARG A 125 7.90 -7.67 -6.25
C ARG A 125 9.34 -8.11 -6.14
N ALA A 126 9.56 -9.22 -5.45
CA ALA A 126 10.78 -9.97 -5.61
C ALA A 126 10.90 -10.40 -7.08
N GLY A 127 11.86 -9.84 -7.81
CA GLY A 127 12.29 -10.42 -9.09
C GLY A 127 13.07 -11.72 -8.88
N ARG A 128 13.40 -12.40 -9.98
CA ARG A 128 14.27 -13.58 -9.97
C ARG A 128 15.74 -13.16 -9.80
N LYS A 129 16.16 -12.76 -8.59
CA LYS A 129 17.55 -12.40 -8.17
C LYS A 129 18.26 -11.28 -8.97
N PRO A 130 19.02 -10.36 -8.33
CA PRO A 130 18.72 -9.61 -7.12
C PRO A 130 17.92 -8.33 -7.44
N GLU A 131 17.12 -8.34 -8.50
CA GLU A 131 16.38 -7.14 -8.93
C GLU A 131 15.00 -7.10 -8.26
N VAL A 132 14.73 -6.03 -7.52
CA VAL A 132 13.36 -5.69 -7.11
C VAL A 132 12.72 -4.99 -8.29
N VAL A 133 11.63 -5.55 -8.82
CA VAL A 133 10.89 -4.87 -9.89
C VAL A 133 9.94 -3.89 -9.21
N PRO A 134 10.16 -2.57 -9.34
CA PRO A 134 9.22 -1.60 -8.80
C PRO A 134 7.90 -1.74 -9.54
N GLY A 135 6.82 -1.88 -8.77
CA GLY A 135 5.48 -1.57 -9.25
C GLY A 135 5.32 -0.05 -9.32
N GLY A 136 4.33 0.41 -10.07
CA GLY A 136 4.01 1.83 -10.18
C GLY A 136 3.91 2.54 -8.83
N ALA A 137 4.41 3.77 -8.75
CA ALA A 137 4.40 4.54 -7.51
C ALA A 137 3.14 5.41 -7.44
N GLU A 138 2.56 5.49 -6.24
CA GLU A 138 1.50 6.42 -5.92
C GLU A 138 2.04 7.45 -4.93
N VAL A 139 1.85 8.73 -5.23
CA VAL A 139 2.25 9.83 -4.36
C VAL A 139 1.00 10.48 -3.82
N MET A 140 0.92 10.57 -2.51
CA MET A 140 -0.15 11.24 -1.77
C MET A 140 0.42 12.47 -1.05
N LYS A 141 -0.43 13.47 -0.86
CA LYS A 141 -0.14 14.66 -0.05
C LYS A 141 -1.04 14.69 1.17
N ILE A 142 -0.53 15.25 2.26
CA ILE A 142 -1.35 15.49 3.44
C ILE A 142 -2.49 16.43 3.05
N ASP A 143 -3.71 16.03 3.41
CA ASP A 143 -4.89 16.86 3.32
C ASP A 143 -4.90 17.77 4.55
N PRO A 144 -4.82 19.09 4.39
CA PRO A 144 -4.93 19.98 5.53
C PRO A 144 -6.28 19.75 6.23
N PRO A 145 -6.34 19.84 7.58
CA PRO A 145 -7.60 19.72 8.30
C PRO A 145 -8.59 20.77 7.77
N GLU A 146 -9.83 20.37 7.50
CA GLU A 146 -10.90 21.30 7.13
C GLU A 146 -11.07 22.32 8.27
N VAL A 147 -10.91 23.61 7.93
CA VAL A 147 -10.99 24.75 8.85
C VAL A 147 -12.43 25.20 9.05
#